data_AF-A0AAU6KZF9-F1
#
_entry.id   AF-A0AAU6KZF9-F1
#
_cell.length_a   1.000
_cell.length_b   1.000
_cell.length_c   1.000
_cell.angle_alpha   90.00
_cell.angle_beta   90.00
_cell.angle_gamma   90.00
#
_symmetry.space_group_name_H-M   'P 1'
#
loop_
_entity.id
_entity.type
_entity.pdbx_description
1 polymer ?
#
loop_
_entity_poly.entity_id
_entity_poly.type
_entity_poly.pdbx_seq_one_letter_code
_entity_poly.pdbx_strand_id
1 'polypeptide(L)'
;MTGNATNVEQPIRVKLVTAAKRHGMPTVAVVVATPLDLCLERQGPRPDNRRVPEDVVRSQHQAMVHSHQRLAAEGFNTVVFADTLDRLEPFLGRLSQAREADLGRDGNDGLGDLWLARRFFGPEILPLWQWRPASDLGTGRDRVAEIRLGQQSFTPALRDDGEGEGGCGFGFGFGFGFGFGVVLPCPLDPECSGQAWAPIHSVTDLHKALTGAMENDPDIVCTIHGDGDQEAEDRYRGWDDDPEGRADIQAQHANGVRA
;
A
#
# COMPACT_ATOMS: atom_id res chain seq x y z
N MET A 1 -28.71 2.25 22.72
CA MET A 1 -27.49 2.78 23.37
C MET A 1 -26.43 1.70 23.27
N THR A 2 -25.42 1.87 22.42
CA THR A 2 -24.27 0.95 22.36
C THR A 2 -23.28 1.36 23.45
N GLY A 3 -23.09 0.53 24.46
CA GLY A 3 -22.13 0.78 25.54
C GLY A 3 -20.69 0.54 25.10
N ASN A 4 -20.18 1.26 24.10
CA ASN A 4 -18.79 1.12 23.65
C ASN A 4 -17.83 1.78 24.66
N ALA A 5 -17.62 1.10 25.78
CA ALA A 5 -16.72 1.45 26.86
C ALA A 5 -16.20 0.14 27.50
N THR A 6 -15.22 0.24 28.38
CA THR A 6 -14.67 -0.95 29.06
C THR A 6 -15.72 -1.66 29.91
N ASN A 7 -16.63 -0.92 30.56
CA ASN A 7 -17.75 -1.44 31.36
C ASN A 7 -17.35 -2.52 32.40
N VAL A 8 -16.09 -2.50 32.85
CA VAL A 8 -15.55 -3.48 33.81
C VAL A 8 -16.03 -3.23 35.24
N GLU A 9 -16.57 -2.05 35.51
CA GLU A 9 -17.11 -1.66 36.81
C GLU A 9 -18.60 -1.98 36.94
N GLN A 10 -18.98 -2.71 37.99
CA GLN A 10 -20.37 -3.08 38.27
C GLN A 10 -21.33 -1.87 38.35
N PRO A 11 -21.01 -0.75 39.03
CA PRO A 11 -21.93 0.39 39.11
C PRO A 11 -22.28 0.98 37.74
N ILE A 12 -21.36 0.91 36.77
CA ILE A 12 -21.60 1.34 35.39
C ILE A 12 -22.56 0.37 34.70
N ARG A 13 -22.34 -0.94 34.82
CA ARG A 13 -23.21 -1.97 34.22
C ARG A 13 -24.63 -1.95 34.78
N VAL A 14 -24.79 -1.76 36.09
CA VAL A 14 -26.12 -1.69 36.75
C VAL A 14 -26.96 -0.54 36.18
N LYS A 15 -26.35 0.62 35.89
CA LYS A 15 -27.06 1.74 35.24
C LYS A 15 -27.58 1.35 33.85
N LEU A 16 -26.77 0.64 33.06
CA LEU A 16 -27.15 0.18 31.73
C LEU A 16 -28.28 -0.85 31.77
N VAL A 17 -28.17 -1.85 32.66
CA VAL A 17 -29.21 -2.87 32.84
C VAL A 17 -30.51 -2.24 33.32
N THR A 18 -30.45 -1.30 34.27
CA THR A 18 -31.63 -0.58 34.77
C THR A 18 -32.30 0.24 33.66
N ALA A 19 -31.52 0.93 32.84
CA ALA A 19 -32.06 1.69 31.71
C ALA A 19 -32.75 0.76 30.69
N ALA A 20 -32.11 -0.34 30.31
CA ALA A 20 -32.70 -1.30 29.38
C ALA A 20 -34.02 -1.90 29.92
N LYS A 21 -34.05 -2.28 31.20
CA LYS A 21 -35.27 -2.78 31.86
C LYS A 21 -36.41 -1.76 31.85
N ARG A 22 -36.13 -0.47 32.11
CA ARG A 22 -37.14 0.61 32.04
C ARG A 22 -37.79 0.73 30.66
N HIS A 23 -37.07 0.36 29.61
CA HIS A 23 -37.56 0.40 28.24
C HIS A 23 -38.02 -0.97 27.70
N GLY A 24 -38.12 -2.00 28.56
CA GLY A 24 -38.52 -3.35 28.13
C GLY A 24 -37.55 -4.01 27.15
N MET A 25 -36.28 -3.58 27.13
CA MET A 25 -35.27 -4.07 26.19
C MET A 25 -34.45 -5.22 26.81
N PRO A 26 -34.17 -6.29 26.05
CA PRO A 26 -33.24 -7.32 26.50
C PRO A 26 -31.82 -6.76 26.63
N THR A 27 -31.06 -7.32 27.57
CA THR A 27 -29.67 -6.93 27.87
C THR A 27 -28.73 -8.06 27.54
N VAL A 28 -27.71 -7.76 26.74
CA VAL A 28 -26.68 -8.73 26.34
C VAL A 28 -25.33 -8.22 26.80
N ALA A 29 -24.59 -9.06 27.53
CA ALA A 29 -23.19 -8.82 27.84
C ALA A 29 -22.32 -9.57 26.81
N VAL A 30 -21.49 -8.82 26.07
CA VAL A 30 -20.47 -9.39 25.18
C VAL A 30 -19.12 -9.24 25.86
N VAL A 31 -18.52 -10.35 26.28
CA VAL A 31 -17.26 -10.37 27.03
C VAL A 31 -16.08 -10.55 26.07
N VAL A 32 -15.18 -9.58 26.04
CA VAL A 32 -13.94 -9.65 25.26
C VAL A 32 -12.84 -10.25 26.14
N ALA A 33 -12.79 -11.59 26.20
CA ALA A 33 -11.83 -12.34 27.02
C ALA A 33 -10.45 -12.49 26.34
N THR A 34 -9.91 -11.39 25.78
CA THR A 34 -8.57 -11.41 25.19
C THR A 34 -7.53 -11.60 26.31
N PRO A 35 -6.57 -12.54 26.17
CA PRO A 35 -5.48 -12.74 27.13
C PRO A 35 -4.71 -11.44 27.44
N LEU A 36 -4.24 -11.30 28.68
CA LEU A 36 -3.57 -10.09 29.18
C LEU A 36 -2.30 -9.74 28.40
N ASP A 37 -1.48 -10.74 28.10
CA ASP A 37 -0.27 -10.62 27.28
C ASP A 37 -0.59 -9.99 25.91
N LEU A 38 -1.62 -10.49 25.23
CA LEU A 38 -2.07 -9.94 23.96
C LEU A 38 -2.69 -8.54 24.10
N CYS A 39 -3.34 -8.23 25.22
CA CYS A 39 -3.83 -6.88 25.52
C CYS A 39 -2.68 -5.88 25.66
N LEU A 40 -1.60 -6.26 26.33
CA LEU A 40 -0.40 -5.44 26.52
C LEU A 40 0.38 -5.28 25.21
N GLU A 41 0.58 -6.37 24.47
CA GLU A 41 1.20 -6.36 23.14
C GLU A 41 0.50 -5.38 22.20
N ARG A 42 -0.85 -5.42 22.16
CA ARG A 42 -1.67 -4.51 21.34
C ARG A 42 -1.70 -3.06 21.83
N GLN A 43 -1.23 -2.78 23.04
CA GLN A 43 -1.08 -1.40 23.54
C GLN A 43 0.25 -0.78 23.14
N GLY A 44 1.32 -1.57 23.02
CA GLY A 44 2.66 -1.11 22.66
C GLY A 44 2.71 -0.17 21.44
N PRO A 45 2.21 -0.58 20.26
CA PRO A 45 2.31 0.20 19.03
C PRO A 45 1.26 1.32 18.91
N ARG A 46 0.40 1.53 19.93
CA ARG A 46 -0.62 2.58 19.83
C ARG A 46 0.01 3.97 19.95
N PRO A 47 -0.47 4.95 19.18
CA PRO A 47 -0.07 6.34 19.36
C PRO A 47 -0.30 6.81 20.80
N ASP A 48 0.58 7.68 21.32
CA ASP A 48 0.58 8.10 22.73
C ASP A 48 -0.78 8.65 23.20
N ASN A 49 -1.51 9.35 22.33
CA ASN A 49 -2.84 9.88 22.63
C ASN A 49 -3.95 8.82 22.76
N ARG A 50 -3.67 7.56 22.43
CA ARG A 50 -4.59 6.41 22.53
C ARG A 50 -4.03 5.26 23.37
N ARG A 51 -2.80 5.40 23.85
CA ARG A 51 -2.12 4.42 24.68
C ARG A 51 -2.49 4.66 26.14
N VAL A 52 -2.73 3.59 26.88
CA VAL A 52 -2.95 3.64 28.33
C VAL A 52 -1.81 2.95 29.06
N PRO A 53 -1.47 3.36 30.28
CA PRO A 53 -0.48 2.70 31.11
C PRO A 53 -0.77 1.20 31.33
N GLU A 54 0.27 0.37 31.44
CA GLU A 54 0.11 -1.09 31.58
C GLU A 54 -0.66 -1.51 32.82
N ASP A 55 -0.50 -0.80 33.93
CA ASP A 55 -1.21 -1.05 35.19
C ASP A 55 -2.72 -0.86 35.03
N VAL A 56 -3.14 0.12 34.22
CA VAL A 56 -4.55 0.31 33.85
C VAL A 56 -5.07 -0.90 33.06
N VAL A 57 -4.29 -1.40 32.10
CA VAL A 57 -4.67 -2.61 31.32
C VAL A 57 -4.81 -3.83 32.23
N ARG A 58 -3.85 -4.05 33.13
CA ARG A 58 -3.87 -5.15 34.10
C ARG A 58 -5.08 -5.07 35.03
N SER A 59 -5.36 -3.88 35.55
CA SER A 59 -6.51 -3.61 36.42
C SER A 59 -7.84 -3.88 35.69
N GLN A 60 -7.99 -3.38 34.46
CA GLN A 60 -9.19 -3.62 33.65
C GLN A 60 -9.37 -5.10 33.31
N HIS A 61 -8.29 -5.81 32.94
CA HIS A 61 -8.33 -7.24 32.67
C HIS A 61 -8.76 -8.03 33.91
N GLN A 62 -8.18 -7.73 35.08
CA GLN A 62 -8.55 -8.37 36.34
C GLN A 62 -10.03 -8.10 36.70
N ALA A 63 -10.49 -6.86 36.55
CA ALA A 63 -11.88 -6.49 36.81
C ALA A 63 -12.86 -7.22 35.86
N MET A 64 -12.49 -7.41 34.60
CA MET A 64 -13.25 -8.19 33.63
C MET A 64 -13.37 -9.66 34.05
N VAL A 65 -12.25 -10.30 34.40
CA VAL A 65 -12.22 -11.72 34.84
C VAL A 65 -13.12 -11.94 36.06
N HIS A 66 -13.03 -11.04 37.05
CA HIS A 66 -13.86 -11.13 38.27
C HIS A 66 -15.34 -10.85 38.02
N SER A 67 -15.65 -9.98 37.05
CA SER A 67 -17.03 -9.60 36.75
C SER A 67 -17.80 -10.69 36.04
N HIS A 68 -17.15 -11.49 35.20
CA HIS A 68 -17.80 -12.47 34.31
C HIS A 68 -18.80 -13.39 35.04
N GLN A 69 -18.42 -13.91 36.21
CA GLN A 69 -19.26 -14.85 36.97
C GLN A 69 -20.56 -14.22 37.54
N ARG A 70 -20.62 -12.89 37.65
CA ARG A 70 -21.75 -12.18 38.27
C ARG A 70 -22.67 -11.48 37.28
N LEU A 71 -22.33 -11.45 35.99
CA LEU A 71 -23.09 -10.74 34.96
C LEU A 71 -24.55 -11.21 34.87
N ALA A 72 -24.81 -12.52 34.96
CA ALA A 72 -26.18 -13.03 34.98
C ALA A 72 -26.97 -12.50 36.21
N ALA A 73 -26.33 -12.47 37.39
CA ALA A 73 -26.94 -11.97 38.61
C ALA A 73 -27.17 -10.44 38.59
N GLU A 74 -26.39 -9.69 37.82
CA GLU A 74 -26.61 -8.27 37.58
C GLU A 74 -27.84 -7.99 36.70
N GLY A 75 -28.39 -9.02 36.06
CA GLY A 75 -29.63 -8.95 35.28
C GLY A 75 -29.43 -8.89 33.78
N PHE A 76 -28.25 -9.26 33.27
CA PHE A 76 -28.05 -9.54 31.85
C PHE A 76 -28.84 -10.78 31.43
N ASN A 77 -29.61 -10.68 30.34
CA ASN A 77 -30.40 -11.79 29.81
C ASN A 77 -29.52 -12.84 29.14
N THR A 78 -28.49 -12.38 28.43
CA THR A 78 -27.54 -13.23 27.70
C THR A 78 -26.13 -12.77 28.00
N VAL A 79 -25.23 -13.71 28.27
CA VAL A 79 -23.79 -13.47 28.40
C VAL A 79 -23.10 -14.32 27.35
N VAL A 80 -22.38 -13.69 26.43
CA VAL A 80 -21.63 -14.37 25.37
C VAL A 80 -20.19 -13.91 25.37
N PHE A 81 -19.29 -14.83 24.99
CA PHE A 81 -17.92 -14.45 24.71
C PHE A 81 -17.78 -13.94 23.28
N ALA A 82 -16.84 -13.02 23.13
CA ALA A 82 -16.51 -12.41 21.86
C ALA A 82 -16.14 -13.45 20.79
N ASP A 83 -15.29 -14.41 21.16
CA ASP A 83 -14.75 -15.45 20.28
C ASP A 83 -15.78 -16.50 19.84
N THR A 84 -16.88 -16.66 20.57
CA THR A 84 -17.99 -17.56 20.21
C THR A 84 -18.96 -16.96 19.19
N LEU A 85 -18.79 -15.70 18.81
CA LEU A 85 -19.67 -15.04 17.82
C LEU A 85 -19.14 -15.25 16.41
N ASP A 86 -20.03 -15.63 15.48
CA ASP A 86 -19.75 -15.70 14.05
C ASP A 86 -19.46 -14.30 13.48
N ARG A 87 -18.18 -13.95 13.45
CA ARG A 87 -17.71 -12.62 13.03
C ARG A 87 -17.31 -12.56 11.57
N LEU A 88 -17.07 -13.71 10.94
CA LEU A 88 -16.54 -13.78 9.59
C LEU A 88 -17.56 -13.23 8.58
N GLU A 89 -18.81 -13.67 8.65
CA GLU A 89 -19.86 -13.20 7.75
C GLU A 89 -20.06 -11.68 7.81
N PRO A 90 -20.32 -11.04 8.97
CA PRO A 90 -20.48 -9.58 9.00
C PRO A 90 -19.19 -8.83 8.65
N PHE A 91 -18.02 -9.44 8.82
CA PHE A 91 -16.75 -8.87 8.37
C PHE A 91 -16.64 -8.90 6.84
N LEU A 92 -16.83 -10.06 6.22
CA LEU A 92 -16.81 -10.23 4.76
C LEU A 92 -17.91 -9.41 4.09
N GLY A 93 -19.09 -9.31 4.68
CA GLY A 93 -20.18 -8.47 4.19
C GLY A 93 -19.76 -6.99 4.11
N ARG A 94 -19.11 -6.45 5.14
CA ARG A 94 -18.58 -5.07 5.11
C ARG A 94 -17.49 -4.89 4.06
N LEU A 95 -16.56 -5.84 3.93
CA LEU A 95 -15.51 -5.77 2.91
C LEU A 95 -16.08 -5.84 1.49
N SER A 96 -17.07 -6.71 1.27
CA SER A 96 -17.77 -6.83 -0.01
C SER A 96 -18.47 -5.53 -0.36
N GLN A 97 -19.24 -4.94 0.57
CA GLN A 97 -19.93 -3.66 0.33
C GLN A 97 -18.94 -2.54 -0.02
N ALA A 98 -17.85 -2.42 0.73
CA ALA A 98 -16.81 -1.43 0.42
C ALA A 98 -16.20 -1.65 -0.97
N ARG A 99 -15.96 -2.91 -1.35
CA ARG A 99 -15.39 -3.26 -2.66
C ARG A 99 -16.35 -2.96 -3.81
N GLU A 100 -17.61 -3.30 -3.66
CA GLU A 100 -18.64 -3.06 -4.68
C GLU A 100 -18.89 -1.55 -4.84
N ALA A 101 -18.89 -0.80 -3.75
CA ALA A 101 -18.96 0.67 -3.76
C ALA A 101 -17.75 1.30 -4.47
N ASP A 102 -16.53 0.78 -4.24
CA ASP A 102 -15.34 1.24 -4.96
C ASP A 102 -15.40 0.93 -6.47
N LEU A 103 -16.14 -0.11 -6.87
CA LEU A 103 -16.30 -0.55 -8.27
C LEU A 103 -17.54 0.01 -8.97
N GLY A 104 -18.47 0.63 -8.26
CA GLY A 104 -19.76 1.07 -8.81
C GLY A 104 -20.74 -0.06 -9.10
N ARG A 105 -20.58 -1.22 -8.46
CA ARG A 105 -21.47 -2.38 -8.68
C ARG A 105 -22.69 -2.40 -7.77
N ASP A 106 -22.73 -1.50 -6.80
CA ASP A 106 -23.87 -1.24 -5.92
C ASP A 106 -24.87 -0.21 -6.49
N GLY A 107 -24.69 0.19 -7.75
CA GLY A 107 -25.51 1.19 -8.43
C GLY A 107 -24.99 2.63 -8.33
N ASN A 108 -23.80 2.86 -7.75
CA ASN A 108 -23.07 4.13 -7.84
C ASN A 108 -22.04 4.11 -9.00
N ASP A 109 -21.41 5.25 -9.33
CA ASP A 109 -20.42 5.34 -10.43
C ASP A 109 -19.03 4.77 -10.09
N GLY A 110 -18.84 4.37 -8.85
CA GLY A 110 -17.64 3.84 -8.26
C GLY A 110 -16.57 4.90 -8.08
N LEU A 111 -15.32 4.43 -8.04
CA LEU A 111 -14.16 5.31 -8.16
C LEU A 111 -13.79 5.58 -9.62
N GLY A 112 -14.36 4.86 -10.58
CA GLY A 112 -14.03 4.99 -12.00
C GLY A 112 -12.52 4.95 -12.24
N ASP A 113 -11.98 6.02 -12.82
CA ASP A 113 -10.56 6.16 -13.14
C ASP A 113 -9.66 6.52 -11.93
N LEU A 114 -10.24 6.81 -10.77
CA LEU A 114 -9.53 7.01 -9.51
C LEU A 114 -9.17 5.68 -8.80
N TRP A 115 -9.72 4.55 -9.27
CA TRP A 115 -9.46 3.25 -8.66
C TRP A 115 -7.96 2.89 -8.67
N LEU A 116 -7.26 3.22 -9.75
CA LEU A 116 -5.80 3.00 -9.86
C LEU A 116 -5.02 3.87 -8.88
N ALA A 117 -5.38 5.16 -8.75
CA ALA A 117 -4.76 6.05 -7.78
C ALA A 117 -4.97 5.54 -6.35
N ARG A 118 -6.19 5.08 -6.00
CA ARG A 118 -6.49 4.47 -4.69
C ARG A 118 -5.64 3.23 -4.43
N ARG A 119 -5.45 2.39 -5.45
CA ARG A 119 -4.70 1.14 -5.32
C ARG A 119 -3.22 1.38 -5.01
N PHE A 120 -2.60 2.35 -5.69
CA PHE A 120 -1.18 2.65 -5.52
C PHE A 120 -0.92 3.52 -4.29
N PHE A 121 -1.73 4.56 -4.09
CA PHE A 121 -1.44 5.62 -3.14
C PHE A 121 -2.43 5.67 -1.96
N GLY A 122 -3.34 4.72 -1.86
CA GLY A 122 -4.32 4.67 -0.78
C GLY A 122 -5.47 5.67 -0.92
N PRO A 123 -6.50 5.56 -0.06
CA PRO A 123 -7.69 6.39 -0.12
C PRO A 123 -7.45 7.86 0.26
N GLU A 124 -6.42 8.15 1.05
CA GLU A 124 -6.13 9.48 1.59
C GLU A 124 -5.72 10.47 0.50
N ILE A 125 -5.17 10.01 -0.63
CA ILE A 125 -4.75 10.89 -1.73
C ILE A 125 -5.92 11.33 -2.61
N LEU A 126 -7.00 10.55 -2.65
CA LEU A 126 -8.08 10.73 -3.63
C LEU A 126 -8.72 12.13 -3.59
N PRO A 127 -8.95 12.75 -2.42
CA PRO A 127 -9.50 14.11 -2.38
C PRO A 127 -8.60 15.18 -3.01
N LEU A 128 -7.30 14.91 -3.12
CA LEU A 128 -6.30 15.81 -3.71
C LEU A 128 -6.01 15.49 -5.18
N TRP A 129 -6.45 14.32 -5.66
CA TRP A 129 -6.13 13.79 -6.98
C TRP A 129 -7.03 14.38 -8.06
N GLN A 130 -6.43 14.94 -9.09
CA GLN A 130 -7.15 15.49 -10.25
C GLN A 130 -6.48 15.03 -11.54
N TRP A 131 -7.23 14.37 -12.42
CA TRP A 131 -6.73 14.09 -13.77
C TRP A 131 -6.70 15.38 -14.60
N ARG A 132 -5.57 15.65 -15.26
CA ARG A 132 -5.44 16.78 -16.18
C ARG A 132 -6.08 16.39 -17.52
N PRO A 133 -6.82 17.31 -18.17
CA PRO A 133 -7.53 17.04 -19.43
C PRO A 133 -6.60 16.85 -20.64
N ALA A 134 -5.34 17.29 -20.54
CA ALA A 134 -4.33 17.13 -21.59
C ALA A 134 -2.99 16.73 -20.98
N SER A 135 -2.24 15.90 -21.71
CA SER A 135 -0.88 15.52 -21.37
C SER A 135 0.12 16.45 -22.05
N ASP A 136 0.99 17.06 -21.26
CA ASP A 136 2.16 17.83 -21.69
C ASP A 136 3.48 17.08 -21.40
N LEU A 137 3.39 15.82 -20.95
CA LEU A 137 4.54 15.03 -20.51
C LEU A 137 4.81 13.83 -21.44
N GLY A 138 6.09 13.46 -21.57
CA GLY A 138 6.53 12.30 -22.33
C GLY A 138 6.10 12.34 -23.79
N THR A 139 5.34 11.34 -24.21
CA THR A 139 4.86 11.17 -25.60
C THR A 139 3.54 11.90 -25.89
N GLY A 140 2.98 12.61 -24.90
CA GLY A 140 1.64 13.19 -24.97
C GLY A 140 0.49 12.17 -24.89
N ARG A 141 0.82 10.87 -24.76
CA ARG A 141 -0.16 9.78 -24.56
C ARG A 141 -0.38 9.44 -23.08
N ASP A 142 0.59 9.78 -22.23
CA ASP A 142 0.57 9.49 -20.80
C ASP A 142 -0.57 10.26 -20.12
N ARG A 143 -1.37 9.61 -19.27
CA ARG A 143 -2.43 10.31 -18.52
C ARG A 143 -1.79 11.01 -17.32
N VAL A 144 -1.85 12.33 -17.27
CA VAL A 144 -1.24 13.11 -16.20
C VAL A 144 -2.26 13.45 -15.12
N ALA A 145 -1.88 13.25 -13.87
CA ALA A 145 -2.63 13.72 -12.72
C ALA A 145 -1.89 14.86 -12.02
N GLU A 146 -2.62 15.57 -11.19
CA GLU A 146 -2.10 16.58 -10.27
C GLU A 146 -2.63 16.27 -8.86
N ILE A 147 -1.71 16.27 -7.89
CA ILE A 147 -1.99 16.26 -6.47
C ILE A 147 -1.67 17.67 -5.97
N ARG A 148 -2.67 18.42 -5.50
CA ARG A 148 -2.48 19.81 -5.07
C ARG A 148 -2.89 20.03 -3.62
N LEU A 149 -2.02 20.69 -2.86
CA LEU A 149 -2.30 21.16 -1.50
C LEU A 149 -1.80 22.61 -1.35
N GLY A 150 -2.74 23.56 -1.29
CA GLY A 150 -2.40 24.98 -1.28
C GLY A 150 -1.66 25.40 -2.56
N GLN A 151 -0.46 25.95 -2.43
CA GLN A 151 0.41 26.33 -3.56
C GLN A 151 1.35 25.21 -4.02
N GLN A 152 1.43 24.10 -3.29
CA GLN A 152 2.26 22.97 -3.66
C GLN A 152 1.47 22.04 -4.59
N SER A 153 2.08 21.64 -5.69
CA SER A 153 1.55 20.64 -6.60
C SER A 153 2.59 19.57 -6.91
N PHE A 154 2.10 18.35 -7.15
CA PHE A 154 2.89 17.20 -7.53
C PHE A 154 2.20 16.52 -8.71
N THR A 155 2.97 16.16 -9.75
CA THR A 155 2.42 15.79 -11.06
C THR A 155 2.85 14.38 -11.46
N PRO A 156 2.13 13.34 -10.99
CA PRO A 156 2.38 11.97 -11.43
C PRO A 156 1.72 11.69 -12.79
N ALA A 157 2.32 10.80 -13.59
CA ALA A 157 1.79 10.35 -14.86
C ALA A 157 1.54 8.85 -14.84
N LEU A 158 0.35 8.42 -15.28
CA LEU A 158 0.03 7.04 -15.59
C LEU A 158 0.52 6.73 -17.01
N ARG A 159 1.43 5.78 -17.11
CA ARG A 159 2.05 5.32 -18.36
C ARG A 159 1.56 3.91 -18.67
N ASP A 160 1.41 3.62 -19.94
CA ASP A 160 1.09 2.30 -20.50
C ASP A 160 2.34 1.79 -21.23
N ASP A 161 2.69 0.52 -21.00
CA ASP A 161 3.75 -0.19 -21.69
C ASP A 161 3.24 -0.51 -23.09
N GLY A 162 3.31 0.49 -23.98
CA GLY A 162 2.80 0.33 -25.35
C GLY A 162 3.38 -0.90 -26.04
N GLU A 163 2.55 -1.64 -26.78
CA GLU A 163 2.91 -2.84 -27.56
C GLU A 163 3.82 -2.57 -28.78
N GLY A 164 4.92 -1.85 -28.63
CA GLY A 164 5.85 -1.56 -29.71
C GLY A 164 7.30 -1.86 -29.31
N GLU A 165 8.03 -2.53 -30.20
CA GLU A 165 9.50 -2.59 -30.17
C GLU A 165 10.05 -1.17 -30.13
N GLY A 166 10.48 -0.72 -28.94
CA GLY A 166 10.86 0.67 -28.67
C GLY A 166 10.02 1.36 -27.59
N GLY A 167 9.13 0.65 -26.89
CA GLY A 167 8.57 1.11 -25.63
C GLY A 167 9.70 1.55 -24.71
N CYS A 168 9.56 2.72 -24.08
CA CYS A 168 10.38 3.09 -22.92
C CYS A 168 10.01 2.10 -21.82
N GLY A 169 10.64 0.92 -21.89
CA GLY A 169 10.41 -0.22 -21.04
C GLY A 169 10.88 0.12 -19.65
N PHE A 170 10.05 0.81 -18.89
CA PHE A 170 10.03 0.59 -17.46
C PHE A 170 9.50 -0.83 -17.33
N GLY A 171 10.39 -1.81 -17.27
CA GLY A 171 10.01 -3.15 -16.85
C GLY A 171 9.47 -2.99 -15.43
N PHE A 172 8.18 -2.67 -15.28
CA PHE A 172 7.55 -2.32 -14.02
C PHE A 172 7.49 -3.53 -13.07
N GLY A 173 8.34 -4.55 -13.21
CA GLY A 173 8.59 -5.64 -12.24
C GLY A 173 7.39 -6.51 -11.85
N PHE A 174 6.18 -6.16 -12.29
CA PHE A 174 4.92 -6.66 -11.74
C PHE A 174 4.05 -7.33 -12.79
N GLY A 175 4.48 -7.40 -14.07
CA GLY A 175 3.73 -8.05 -15.14
C GLY A 175 2.40 -7.38 -15.51
N PHE A 176 2.18 -6.14 -15.04
CA PHE A 176 1.09 -5.29 -15.47
C PHE A 176 1.67 -4.22 -16.40
N GLY A 177 1.20 -4.15 -17.64
CA GLY A 177 1.70 -3.23 -18.66
C GLY A 177 1.41 -1.75 -18.40
N PHE A 178 1.28 -1.29 -17.15
CA PHE A 178 1.00 0.11 -16.83
C PHE A 178 1.44 0.47 -15.40
N GLY A 179 1.85 1.71 -15.20
CA GLY A 179 2.38 2.17 -13.91
C GLY A 179 2.37 3.69 -13.77
N PHE A 180 2.54 4.17 -12.54
CA PHE A 180 2.73 5.60 -12.28
C PHE A 180 4.22 5.94 -12.26
N GLY A 181 4.57 7.04 -12.92
CA GLY A 181 5.89 7.64 -12.88
C GLY A 181 5.84 9.11 -12.52
N VAL A 182 6.96 9.65 -12.06
CA VAL A 182 7.14 11.08 -11.79
C VAL A 182 8.37 11.60 -12.54
N VAL A 183 8.29 12.86 -12.97
CA VAL A 183 9.45 13.57 -13.55
C VAL A 183 10.33 14.11 -12.42
N LEU A 184 11.61 13.75 -12.44
CA LEU A 184 12.65 14.22 -11.54
C LEU A 184 13.77 14.93 -12.33
N PRO A 185 14.66 15.67 -11.65
CA PRO A 185 15.91 16.12 -12.26
C PRO A 185 16.74 14.95 -12.78
N CYS A 186 17.52 15.16 -13.84
CA CYS A 186 18.43 14.13 -14.35
C CYS A 186 19.56 13.87 -13.34
N PRO A 187 19.83 12.61 -12.97
CA PRO A 187 20.91 12.27 -12.03
C PRO A 187 22.30 12.43 -12.63
N LEU A 188 22.42 12.33 -13.96
CA LEU A 188 23.71 12.31 -14.68
C LEU A 188 24.21 13.72 -15.05
N ASP A 189 23.29 14.62 -15.40
CA ASP A 189 23.62 15.97 -15.82
C ASP A 189 22.57 16.97 -15.32
N PRO A 190 22.92 17.91 -14.43
CA PRO A 190 21.98 18.91 -13.91
C PRO A 190 21.53 19.93 -14.96
N GLU A 191 22.25 20.08 -16.08
CA GLU A 191 21.87 20.94 -17.20
C GLU A 191 21.12 20.18 -18.30
N CYS A 192 20.82 18.89 -18.07
CA CYS A 192 20.10 18.05 -19.02
C CYS A 192 18.70 18.61 -19.29
N SER A 193 18.39 18.88 -20.56
CA SER A 193 17.05 19.27 -21.00
C SER A 193 16.07 18.09 -21.13
N GLY A 194 16.52 16.88 -20.80
CA GLY A 194 15.74 15.64 -20.87
C GLY A 194 14.79 15.49 -19.70
N GLN A 195 13.74 14.69 -19.88
CA GLN A 195 12.85 14.31 -18.79
C GLN A 195 13.40 13.03 -18.14
N ALA A 196 13.73 13.09 -16.86
CA ALA A 196 14.12 11.92 -16.09
C ALA A 196 12.90 11.38 -15.33
N TRP A 197 12.64 10.09 -15.46
CA TRP A 197 11.43 9.45 -14.97
C TRP A 197 11.79 8.40 -13.95
N ALA A 198 11.10 8.41 -12.80
CA ALA A 198 11.19 7.35 -11.81
C ALA A 198 9.82 6.71 -11.58
N PRO A 199 9.74 5.38 -11.40
CA PRO A 199 8.51 4.71 -11.02
C PRO A 199 8.11 5.09 -9.58
N ILE A 200 6.80 5.18 -9.34
CA ILE A 200 6.24 5.41 -8.01
C ILE A 200 5.17 4.37 -7.71
N HIS A 201 5.30 3.69 -6.58
CA HIS A 201 4.44 2.55 -6.23
C HIS A 201 3.57 2.80 -5.01
N SER A 202 3.89 3.84 -4.24
CA SER A 202 3.26 4.11 -2.96
C SER A 202 3.33 5.59 -2.57
N VAL A 203 2.59 5.95 -1.51
CA VAL A 203 2.71 7.28 -0.87
C VAL A 203 4.13 7.53 -0.35
N THR A 204 4.85 6.47 0.03
CA THR A 204 6.26 6.57 0.43
C THR A 204 7.10 7.14 -0.70
N ASP A 205 6.87 6.72 -1.95
CA ASP A 205 7.63 7.19 -3.10
C ASP A 205 7.23 8.62 -3.47
N LEU A 206 5.94 8.98 -3.34
CA LEU A 206 5.52 10.39 -3.43
C LEU A 206 6.26 11.28 -2.42
N HIS A 207 6.40 10.82 -1.17
CA HIS A 207 7.13 11.56 -0.13
C HIS A 207 8.63 11.65 -0.45
N LYS A 208 9.26 10.56 -0.93
CA LYS A 208 10.67 10.59 -1.33
C LYS A 208 10.91 11.52 -2.51
N ALA A 209 10.05 11.49 -3.53
CA ALA A 209 10.13 12.39 -4.68
C ALA A 209 10.00 13.86 -4.25
N LEU A 210 9.04 14.17 -3.36
CA LEU A 210 8.84 15.53 -2.84
C LEU A 210 10.03 16.03 -2.00
N THR A 211 10.73 15.13 -1.31
CA THR A 211 11.85 15.47 -0.42
C THR A 211 13.22 15.38 -1.09
N GLY A 212 13.28 15.05 -2.39
CA GLY A 212 14.53 14.85 -3.13
C GLY A 212 15.23 13.52 -2.83
N ALA A 213 14.65 12.66 -1.99
CA ALA A 213 15.25 11.37 -1.65
C ALA A 213 15.25 10.35 -2.80
N MET A 214 14.60 10.67 -3.93
CA MET A 214 14.65 9.87 -5.16
C MET A 214 15.67 10.36 -6.19
N GLU A 215 16.39 11.47 -5.95
CA GLU A 215 17.25 12.10 -6.98
C GLU A 215 18.36 11.20 -7.55
N ASN A 216 18.75 10.14 -6.82
CA ASN A 216 19.75 9.16 -7.24
C ASN A 216 19.19 7.73 -7.24
N ASP A 217 17.88 7.58 -7.41
CA ASP A 217 17.24 6.27 -7.50
C ASP A 217 17.73 5.55 -8.78
N PRO A 218 18.19 4.29 -8.68
CA PRO A 218 18.71 3.54 -9.83
C PRO A 218 17.64 3.29 -10.91
N ASP A 219 16.36 3.38 -10.55
CA ASP A 219 15.27 3.20 -11.52
C ASP A 219 14.92 4.50 -12.26
N ILE A 220 15.72 5.59 -12.10
CA ILE A 220 15.57 6.81 -12.90
C ILE A 220 16.08 6.57 -14.32
N VAL A 221 15.19 6.74 -15.29
CA VAL A 221 15.52 6.70 -16.72
C VAL A 221 15.34 8.08 -17.34
N CYS A 222 16.41 8.62 -17.91
CA CYS A 222 16.38 9.88 -18.64
C CYS A 222 16.11 9.65 -20.12
N THR A 223 15.26 10.46 -20.75
CA THR A 223 15.00 10.39 -22.20
C THR A 223 16.23 10.66 -23.07
N ILE A 224 17.27 11.28 -22.53
CA ILE A 224 18.53 11.59 -23.24
C ILE A 224 19.63 10.57 -22.88
N HIS A 225 19.81 10.28 -21.60
CA HIS A 225 20.93 9.47 -21.11
C HIS A 225 20.58 8.00 -20.83
N GLY A 226 19.32 7.59 -20.98
CA GLY A 226 18.87 6.24 -20.64
C GLY A 226 18.88 5.97 -19.13
N ASP A 227 19.04 4.70 -18.76
CA ASP A 227 19.18 4.19 -17.39
C ASP A 227 20.62 4.32 -16.83
N GLY A 228 21.55 4.86 -17.62
CA GLY A 228 22.94 5.07 -17.21
C GLY A 228 23.84 3.83 -17.34
N ASP A 229 23.33 2.66 -17.74
CA ASP A 229 24.11 1.42 -17.84
C ASP A 229 24.77 1.19 -19.21
N GLN A 230 24.54 2.08 -20.18
CA GLN A 230 25.00 1.88 -21.57
C GLN A 230 26.53 1.98 -21.76
N GLU A 231 27.31 2.53 -20.81
CA GLU A 231 28.77 2.57 -20.95
C GLU A 231 29.49 1.25 -20.55
N ALA A 232 28.78 0.24 -20.06
CA ALA A 232 29.39 -1.04 -19.69
C ALA A 232 29.38 -2.09 -20.82
N GLU A 233 28.39 -2.05 -21.74
CA GLU A 233 28.25 -3.10 -22.77
C GLU A 233 29.08 -2.85 -24.04
N ASP A 234 29.38 -1.59 -24.37
CA ASP A 234 30.20 -1.27 -25.56
C ASP A 234 31.70 -1.60 -25.37
N ARG A 235 32.14 -1.90 -24.14
CA ARG A 235 33.51 -2.39 -23.89
C ARG A 235 33.69 -3.88 -24.25
N TYR A 236 32.60 -4.65 -24.45
CA TYR A 236 32.68 -6.09 -24.75
C TYR A 236 32.59 -6.42 -26.26
N ARG A 237 32.30 -5.44 -27.13
CA ARG A 237 32.24 -5.65 -28.61
C ARG A 237 33.57 -5.45 -29.35
N GLY A 238 34.67 -5.22 -28.63
CA GLY A 238 35.99 -4.98 -29.23
C GLY A 238 36.85 -6.23 -29.48
N TRP A 239 36.40 -7.42 -29.09
CA TRP A 239 37.16 -8.66 -29.26
C TRP A 239 36.35 -9.66 -30.07
N ASP A 240 36.33 -9.50 -31.39
CA ASP A 240 36.25 -10.62 -32.33
C ASP A 240 36.45 -10.09 -33.76
N ASP A 241 37.69 -10.11 -34.21
CA ASP A 241 38.06 -10.69 -35.50
C ASP A 241 39.60 -10.67 -35.59
N ASP A 242 40.24 -11.59 -34.86
CA ASP A 242 41.60 -12.01 -35.18
C ASP A 242 41.54 -13.23 -36.11
N PRO A 243 41.72 -13.05 -37.44
CA PRO A 243 41.67 -14.14 -38.41
C PRO A 243 42.87 -15.09 -38.33
N GLU A 244 43.94 -14.78 -37.58
CA GLU A 244 45.14 -15.63 -37.49
C GLU A 244 44.93 -16.88 -36.62
N GLY A 245 44.07 -16.81 -35.59
CA GLY A 245 43.80 -17.95 -34.70
C GLY A 245 43.05 -19.14 -35.35
N ARG A 246 42.40 -18.93 -36.50
CA ARG A 246 41.65 -20.00 -37.20
C ARG A 246 42.54 -20.90 -38.06
N ALA A 247 43.71 -20.41 -38.50
CA ALA A 247 44.63 -21.21 -39.32
C ALA A 247 45.31 -22.32 -38.49
N ASP A 248 45.62 -22.05 -37.23
CA ASP A 248 46.37 -22.96 -36.36
C ASP A 248 45.54 -24.17 -35.89
N ILE A 249 44.23 -23.98 -35.68
CA ILE A 249 43.32 -25.05 -35.27
C ILE A 249 43.06 -26.03 -36.43
N GLN A 250 42.98 -25.53 -37.67
CA GLN A 250 42.74 -26.36 -38.85
C GLN A 250 43.98 -27.20 -39.21
N ALA A 251 45.19 -26.69 -38.98
CA ALA A 251 46.44 -27.43 -39.17
C ALA A 251 46.61 -28.57 -38.14
N GLN A 252 46.16 -28.37 -36.90
CA GLN A 252 46.23 -29.40 -35.84
C GLN A 252 45.23 -30.55 -36.08
N HIS A 253 44.03 -30.25 -36.61
CA HIS A 253 43.05 -31.28 -36.97
C HIS A 253 43.48 -32.15 -38.16
N ALA A 254 44.22 -31.62 -39.12
CA ALA A 254 44.71 -32.41 -40.27
C ALA A 254 45.81 -33.41 -39.89
N ASN A 255 46.64 -33.09 -38.88
CA ASN A 255 47.70 -33.98 -38.40
C ASN A 255 47.19 -35.08 -37.45
N GLY A 256 46.04 -34.89 -36.79
CA GLY A 256 45.46 -35.90 -35.88
C GLY A 256 44.68 -37.04 -36.56
N VAL A 257 44.36 -36.92 -37.85
CA VAL A 257 43.55 -37.93 -38.59
C VAL A 257 44.43 -38.85 -39.46
N ARG A 258 45.76 -38.66 -39.47
CA ARG A 258 46.72 -39.47 -40.26
C ARG A 258 47.82 -40.15 -39.44
N ALA A 259 47.71 -40.20 -38.12
CA ALA A 259 48.64 -40.90 -37.23
C ALA A 259 47.95 -42.07 -36.51
#